data_AF-A0AAW7P6M4-F1
#
_entry.id   AF-A0AAW7P6M4-F1
#
_cell.length_a   1.000
_cell.length_b   1.000
_cell.length_c   1.000
_cell.angle_alpha   90.00
_cell.angle_beta   90.00
_cell.angle_gamma   90.00
#
_symmetry.space_group_name_H-M   'P 1'
#
loop_
_entity.id
_entity.type
_entity.pdbx_description
1 polymer ?
#
loop_
_entity_poly.entity_id
_entity_poly.type
_entity_poly.pdbx_seq_one_letter_code
_entity_poly.pdbx_strand_id
1 'polypeptide(L)'
;MENPWIDTTSEIYNGEKIIVATADLKYIKKLLNSKKYPPVDKVDDDANEETKKEAKEKYKLRLNVYPQHFVGDIDNAEIIILSLNPGYSTEYYDAYKNSTNKNGTKYEQTIKENLEMEKPFFHAFELANESDLGYWGNKMKCWVEDHDEKDIEKDKEKYNKKIIKSLKKITKKIALAEFFPYHSISYNGMYDKLGKGTSPNSNRKIKDYLPTQKFLFEKIKKRIDDKNDEVIIILTRSFAKWYEAIEGLRDYKHCYEVNNTRNFSLNPAQIFKVHRDSVEDKLKSIILK
;
A
#
# COMPACT_ATOMS: atom_id res chain seq x y z
N MET A 1 -11.86 -16.41 -0.10
CA MET A 1 -12.67 -15.55 0.78
C MET A 1 -13.61 -14.68 -0.06
N GLU A 2 -14.81 -14.34 0.42
CA GLU A 2 -15.63 -13.26 -0.17
C GLU A 2 -14.92 -11.91 -0.01
N ASN A 3 -15.24 -10.91 -0.84
CA ASN A 3 -14.62 -9.59 -0.75
C ASN A 3 -15.14 -8.81 0.48
N PRO A 4 -14.32 -8.60 1.53
CA PRO A 4 -14.77 -7.91 2.75
C PRO A 4 -14.97 -6.41 2.55
N TRP A 5 -14.64 -5.88 1.37
CA TRP A 5 -14.85 -4.48 1.00
C TRP A 5 -16.24 -4.18 0.44
N ILE A 6 -17.04 -5.20 0.10
CA ILE A 6 -18.45 -5.03 -0.32
C ILE A 6 -19.23 -4.28 0.76
N ASP A 7 -18.95 -4.60 2.03
CA ASP A 7 -19.57 -3.94 3.17
C ASP A 7 -18.59 -2.99 3.86
N THR A 8 -18.83 -1.69 3.71
CA THR A 8 -18.15 -0.64 4.46
C THR A 8 -19.09 0.03 5.47
N THR A 9 -18.59 0.25 6.68
CA THR A 9 -19.30 0.98 7.72
C THR A 9 -18.79 2.41 7.79
N SER A 10 -19.72 3.37 7.76
CA SER A 10 -19.47 4.78 8.03
C SER A 10 -20.24 5.21 9.29
N GLU A 11 -19.54 5.53 10.38
CA GLU A 11 -20.15 5.96 11.65
C GLU A 11 -19.34 7.06 12.33
N ILE A 12 -19.95 7.75 13.30
CA ILE A 12 -19.23 8.64 14.21
C ILE A 12 -18.71 7.82 15.38
N TYR A 13 -17.39 7.85 15.60
CA TYR A 13 -16.74 7.14 16.70
C TYR A 13 -15.74 8.08 17.39
N ASN A 14 -15.85 8.22 18.71
CA ASN A 14 -15.07 9.20 19.49
C ASN A 14 -15.10 10.63 18.92
N GLY A 15 -16.25 11.04 18.36
CA GLY A 15 -16.45 12.38 17.79
C GLY A 15 -15.91 12.56 16.36
N GLU A 16 -15.28 11.55 15.75
CA GLU A 16 -14.76 11.61 14.39
C GLU A 16 -15.53 10.65 13.46
N LYS A 17 -15.73 11.03 12.19
CA LYS A 17 -16.24 10.10 11.17
C LYS A 17 -15.17 9.05 10.88
N ILE A 18 -15.55 7.78 10.95
CA ILE A 18 -14.73 6.66 10.50
C ILE A 18 -15.41 5.93 9.34
N ILE A 19 -14.63 5.48 8.36
CA ILE A 19 -15.02 4.68 7.21
C ILE A 19 -14.09 3.46 7.19
N VAL A 20 -14.64 2.28 7.43
CA VAL A 20 -13.87 1.03 7.54
C VAL A 20 -14.62 -0.14 6.92
N ALA A 21 -13.92 -1.20 6.53
CA ALA A 21 -14.60 -2.46 6.22
C ALA A 21 -15.37 -2.94 7.46
N THR A 22 -16.62 -3.37 7.28
CA THR A 22 -17.44 -3.86 8.39
C THR A 22 -16.78 -5.03 9.12
N ALA A 23 -16.09 -5.90 8.37
CA ALA A 23 -15.32 -7.02 8.92
C ALA A 23 -14.16 -6.58 9.84
N ASP A 24 -13.61 -5.38 9.62
CA ASP A 24 -12.49 -4.85 10.38
C ASP A 24 -12.91 -4.00 11.60
N LEU A 25 -14.15 -3.50 11.60
CA LEU A 25 -14.66 -2.47 12.54
C LEU A 25 -14.32 -2.76 14.01
N LYS A 26 -14.56 -4.00 14.46
CA LYS A 26 -14.29 -4.38 15.87
C LYS A 26 -12.81 -4.30 16.24
N TYR A 27 -11.91 -4.59 15.30
CA TYR A 27 -10.47 -4.55 15.51
C TYR A 27 -9.97 -3.11 15.51
N ILE A 28 -10.50 -2.29 14.61
CA ILE A 28 -10.20 -0.85 14.56
C ILE A 28 -10.69 -0.16 15.84
N LYS A 29 -11.93 -0.36 16.28
CA LYS A 29 -12.44 0.19 17.55
C LYS A 29 -11.57 -0.22 18.74
N LYS A 30 -11.16 -1.49 18.80
CA LYS A 30 -10.25 -1.98 19.83
C LYS A 30 -8.89 -1.26 19.81
N LEU A 31 -8.34 -1.01 18.63
CA LEU A 31 -7.11 -0.24 18.47
C LEU A 31 -7.30 1.21 18.96
N LEU A 32 -8.37 1.89 18.51
CA LEU A 32 -8.64 3.29 18.86
C LEU A 32 -8.83 3.51 20.37
N ASN A 33 -9.33 2.50 21.09
CA ASN A 33 -9.49 2.53 22.56
C ASN A 33 -8.23 2.09 23.32
N SER A 34 -7.17 1.69 22.63
CA SER A 34 -5.93 1.25 23.27
C SER A 34 -5.19 2.43 23.87
N LYS A 35 -4.70 2.30 25.11
CA LYS A 35 -3.79 3.29 25.73
C LYS A 35 -2.48 3.49 24.95
N LYS A 36 -2.12 2.54 24.08
CA LYS A 36 -0.94 2.61 23.21
C LYS A 36 -1.20 3.32 21.88
N TYR A 37 -2.42 3.83 21.65
CA TYR A 37 -2.82 4.49 20.42
C TYR A 37 -3.18 5.96 20.68
N PRO A 38 -2.77 6.91 19.81
CA PRO A 38 -1.83 6.74 18.69
C PRO A 38 -0.43 6.32 19.16
N PRO A 39 0.35 5.59 18.34
CA PRO A 39 1.66 5.13 18.76
C PRO A 39 2.65 6.29 18.85
N VAL A 40 3.36 6.36 19.97
CA VAL A 40 4.48 7.28 20.23
C VAL A 40 5.76 6.51 20.55
N ASP A 41 5.79 5.21 20.25
CA ASP A 41 6.90 4.29 20.55
C ASP A 41 8.21 4.62 19.82
N LYS A 42 8.19 5.63 18.95
CA LYS A 42 9.34 6.17 18.22
C LYS A 42 9.77 7.54 18.74
N VAL A 43 9.32 7.93 19.93
CA VAL A 43 9.66 9.18 20.61
C VAL A 43 10.24 8.83 21.96
N ASP A 44 11.34 9.49 22.34
CA ASP A 44 11.96 9.30 23.64
C ASP A 44 11.03 9.76 24.77
N ASP A 45 11.07 9.08 25.92
CA ASP A 45 10.18 9.34 27.05
C ASP A 45 10.35 10.77 27.61
N ASP A 46 11.53 11.35 27.48
CA ASP A 46 11.91 12.70 27.88
C ASP A 46 11.64 13.77 26.81
N ALA A 47 11.13 13.39 25.63
CA ALA A 47 10.76 14.35 24.61
C ALA A 47 9.66 15.32 25.12
N ASN A 48 9.73 16.56 24.65
CA ASN A 48 8.74 17.58 24.99
C ASN A 48 7.34 17.22 24.45
N GLU A 49 6.31 17.89 24.99
CA GLU A 49 4.91 17.63 24.64
C GLU A 49 4.59 17.89 23.16
N GLU A 50 5.27 18.85 22.54
CA GLU A 50 5.10 19.17 21.12
C GLU A 50 5.57 18.01 20.23
N THR A 51 6.76 17.46 20.49
CA THR A 51 7.30 16.30 19.78
C THR A 51 6.40 15.08 19.93
N LYS A 52 5.89 14.85 21.14
CA LYS A 52 4.93 13.76 21.42
C LYS A 52 3.63 13.97 20.66
N LYS A 53 3.13 15.19 20.57
CA LYS A 53 1.90 15.54 19.82
C LYS A 53 2.11 15.36 18.31
N GLU A 54 3.22 15.81 17.77
CA GLU A 54 3.57 15.63 16.35
C GLU A 54 3.66 14.15 15.98
N ALA A 55 4.31 13.34 16.82
CA ALA A 55 4.38 11.91 16.60
C ALA A 55 3.01 11.23 16.63
N LYS A 56 2.13 11.61 17.58
CA LYS A 56 0.75 11.13 17.62
C LYS A 56 0.04 11.43 16.30
N GLU A 57 0.11 12.66 15.80
CA GLU A 57 -0.53 13.05 14.54
C GLU A 57 0.09 12.36 13.32
N LYS A 58 1.41 12.16 13.32
CA LYS A 58 2.15 11.49 12.26
C LYS A 58 1.74 10.03 12.09
N TYR A 59 1.51 9.32 13.19
CA TYR A 59 1.16 7.90 13.12
C TYR A 59 -0.35 7.62 13.25
N LYS A 60 -1.17 8.57 13.72
CA LYS A 60 -2.63 8.42 13.85
C LYS A 60 -3.26 7.99 12.52
N LEU A 61 -4.17 7.02 12.59
CA LEU A 61 -4.98 6.60 11.45
C LEU A 61 -5.95 7.70 11.02
N ARG A 62 -6.09 7.89 9.72
CA ARG A 62 -7.00 8.84 9.09
C ARG A 62 -8.15 8.05 8.47
N LEU A 63 -9.20 7.87 9.25
CA LEU A 63 -10.33 7.01 8.92
C LEU A 63 -11.52 7.77 8.33
N ASN A 64 -11.41 9.09 8.16
CA ASN A 64 -12.46 9.96 7.62
C ASN A 64 -12.55 9.95 6.08
N VAL A 65 -11.78 9.07 5.42
CA VAL A 65 -11.73 8.82 3.98
C VAL A 65 -11.83 7.32 3.73
N TYR A 66 -12.28 6.91 2.54
CA TYR A 66 -12.25 5.49 2.18
C TYR A 66 -10.82 4.93 2.27
N PRO A 67 -10.68 3.68 2.73
CA PRO A 67 -9.41 2.95 2.66
C PRO A 67 -8.93 2.80 1.21
N GLN A 68 -7.65 2.55 1.01
CA GLN A 68 -7.07 2.27 -0.31
C GLN A 68 -6.20 1.03 -0.20
N HIS A 69 -6.83 -0.15 -0.22
CA HIS A 69 -6.10 -1.41 -0.08
C HIS A 69 -5.40 -1.84 -1.36
N PHE A 70 -6.04 -1.56 -2.49
CA PHE A 70 -5.46 -1.77 -3.80
C PHE A 70 -6.01 -0.73 -4.76
N VAL A 71 -5.27 -0.49 -5.84
CA VAL A 71 -5.58 0.49 -6.89
C VAL A 71 -5.31 -0.18 -8.23
N GLY A 72 -6.31 -0.26 -9.12
CA GLY A 72 -6.22 -1.07 -10.34
C GLY A 72 -6.78 -2.47 -10.17
N ASP A 73 -6.67 -3.25 -11.24
CA ASP A 73 -7.21 -4.60 -11.32
C ASP A 73 -6.19 -5.63 -10.83
N ILE A 74 -6.25 -5.95 -9.54
CA ILE A 74 -5.36 -6.95 -8.90
C ILE A 74 -5.52 -8.34 -9.50
N ASP A 75 -6.69 -8.67 -10.07
CA ASP A 75 -6.95 -10.00 -10.60
C ASP A 75 -6.36 -10.20 -11.99
N ASN A 76 -6.14 -9.13 -12.75
CA ASN A 76 -5.72 -9.19 -14.16
C ASN A 76 -4.45 -8.38 -14.50
N ALA A 77 -3.89 -7.60 -13.57
CA ALA A 77 -2.69 -6.81 -13.83
C ALA A 77 -1.47 -7.69 -14.13
N GLU A 78 -0.69 -7.28 -15.14
CA GLU A 78 0.61 -7.88 -15.49
C GLU A 78 1.66 -7.59 -14.40
N ILE A 79 1.57 -6.43 -13.73
CA ILE A 79 2.50 -6.00 -12.68
C ILE A 79 1.71 -5.57 -11.43
N ILE A 80 2.02 -6.15 -10.28
CA ILE A 80 1.49 -5.73 -8.98
C ILE A 80 2.63 -5.14 -8.13
N ILE A 81 2.46 -3.90 -7.69
CA ILE A 81 3.42 -3.21 -6.83
C ILE A 81 2.92 -3.28 -5.38
N LEU A 82 3.76 -3.84 -4.53
CA LEU A 82 3.49 -4.01 -3.11
C LEU A 82 4.11 -2.86 -2.30
N SER A 83 3.27 -2.16 -1.54
CA SER A 83 3.58 -1.00 -0.71
C SER A 83 3.16 -1.25 0.75
N LEU A 84 3.13 -0.21 1.60
CA LEU A 84 2.90 -0.34 3.04
C LEU A 84 1.49 0.04 3.47
N ASN A 85 1.14 1.32 3.34
CA ASN A 85 -0.18 1.84 3.62
C ASN A 85 -0.36 3.10 2.78
N PRO A 86 -1.60 3.47 2.45
CA PRO A 86 -1.82 4.69 1.69
C PRO A 86 -1.46 5.91 2.54
N GLY A 87 -0.71 6.84 1.94
CA GLY A 87 -0.28 8.07 2.59
C GLY A 87 -1.44 9.02 2.86
N TYR A 88 -1.26 9.94 3.80
CA TYR A 88 -2.22 11.01 4.06
C TYR A 88 -1.52 12.36 4.08
N SER A 89 -2.12 13.34 3.43
CA SER A 89 -1.78 14.75 3.54
C SER A 89 -3.05 15.60 3.45
N THR A 90 -2.95 16.88 3.79
CA THR A 90 -4.08 17.82 3.66
C THR A 90 -4.47 17.95 2.19
N GLU A 91 -3.50 18.02 1.28
CA GLU A 91 -3.71 18.11 -0.16
C GLU A 91 -4.45 16.87 -0.69
N TYR A 92 -4.11 15.67 -0.19
CA TYR A 92 -4.85 14.47 -0.52
C TYR A 92 -6.30 14.53 -0.02
N TYR A 93 -6.54 15.00 1.20
CA TYR A 93 -7.89 15.11 1.74
C TYR A 93 -8.75 16.11 0.96
N ASP A 94 -8.18 17.25 0.59
CA ASP A 94 -8.86 18.26 -0.22
C ASP A 94 -9.19 17.72 -1.62
N ALA A 95 -8.26 17.02 -2.25
CA ALA A 95 -8.50 16.32 -3.51
C ALA A 95 -9.59 15.24 -3.36
N TYR A 96 -9.52 14.43 -2.31
CA TYR A 96 -10.52 13.40 -2.02
C TYR A 96 -11.95 13.97 -1.92
N LYS A 97 -12.09 15.14 -1.29
CA LYS A 97 -13.39 15.80 -1.11
C LYS A 97 -13.90 16.51 -2.35
N ASN A 98 -13.00 17.15 -3.11
CA ASN A 98 -13.39 18.12 -4.13
C ASN A 98 -13.20 17.60 -5.56
N SER A 99 -12.41 16.53 -5.77
CA SER A 99 -12.13 16.01 -7.11
C SER A 99 -13.27 15.19 -7.68
N THR A 100 -13.57 15.48 -8.94
CA THR A 100 -14.56 14.77 -9.76
C THR A 100 -13.88 14.39 -11.07
N ASN A 101 -14.03 13.15 -11.52
CA ASN A 101 -13.47 12.72 -12.80
C ASN A 101 -14.27 13.33 -13.97
N LYS A 102 -13.79 13.11 -15.20
CA LYS A 102 -14.42 13.67 -16.43
C LYS A 102 -15.89 13.26 -16.62
N ASN A 103 -16.31 12.16 -16.01
CA ASN A 103 -17.68 11.63 -16.11
C ASN A 103 -18.59 12.11 -14.97
N GLY A 104 -18.13 13.04 -14.12
CA GLY A 104 -18.92 13.52 -12.99
C GLY A 104 -18.86 12.61 -11.76
N THR A 105 -18.06 11.53 -11.77
CA THR A 105 -17.92 10.62 -10.62
C THR A 105 -16.98 11.24 -9.59
N LYS A 106 -17.45 11.35 -8.35
CA LYS A 106 -16.62 11.80 -7.21
C LYS A 106 -15.48 10.82 -6.98
N TYR A 107 -14.30 11.33 -6.60
CA TYR A 107 -13.14 10.48 -6.32
C TYR A 107 -13.41 9.45 -5.21
N GLU A 108 -14.19 9.83 -4.19
CA GLU A 108 -14.72 8.94 -3.15
C GLU A 108 -15.42 7.69 -3.74
N GLN A 109 -16.29 7.89 -4.73
CA GLN A 109 -17.01 6.80 -5.39
C GLN A 109 -16.07 5.92 -6.22
N THR A 110 -15.08 6.51 -6.90
CA THR A 110 -14.05 5.76 -7.64
C THR A 110 -13.26 4.82 -6.73
N ILE A 111 -12.87 5.28 -5.53
CA ILE A 111 -12.16 4.44 -4.56
C ILE A 111 -13.06 3.30 -4.08
N LYS A 112 -14.32 3.61 -3.76
CA LYS A 112 -15.31 2.63 -3.31
C LYS A 112 -15.52 1.52 -4.36
N GLU A 113 -15.85 1.88 -5.60
CA GLU A 113 -16.06 0.94 -6.70
C GLU A 113 -14.81 0.08 -6.98
N ASN A 114 -13.62 0.63 -6.76
CA ASN A 114 -12.37 -0.11 -6.87
C ASN A 114 -12.21 -1.13 -5.72
N LEU A 115 -12.44 -0.74 -4.47
CA LEU A 115 -12.40 -1.65 -3.31
C LEU A 115 -13.42 -2.81 -3.46
N GLU A 116 -14.61 -2.51 -3.96
CA GLU A 116 -15.67 -3.48 -4.23
C GLU A 116 -15.35 -4.37 -5.44
N MET A 117 -14.35 -3.98 -6.25
CA MET A 117 -13.95 -4.61 -7.50
C MET A 117 -15.05 -4.61 -8.58
N GLU A 118 -15.97 -3.64 -8.52
CA GLU A 118 -17.01 -3.49 -9.54
C GLU A 118 -16.45 -2.95 -10.85
N LYS A 119 -15.56 -1.95 -10.75
CA LYS A 119 -14.88 -1.30 -11.88
C LYS A 119 -13.42 -1.04 -11.53
N PRO A 120 -12.62 -2.10 -11.32
CA PRO A 120 -11.24 -1.94 -10.90
C PRO A 120 -10.46 -1.16 -11.96
N PHE A 121 -9.79 -0.11 -11.50
CA PHE A 121 -9.09 0.83 -12.38
C PHE A 121 -8.00 1.55 -11.60
N PHE A 122 -6.85 1.78 -12.26
CA PHE A 122 -5.73 2.46 -11.64
C PHE A 122 -6.00 3.97 -11.47
N HIS A 123 -6.75 4.32 -10.43
CA HIS A 123 -7.22 5.68 -10.18
C HIS A 123 -6.17 6.61 -9.56
N ALA A 124 -4.99 6.13 -9.19
CA ALA A 124 -3.94 6.96 -8.58
C ALA A 124 -3.46 8.11 -9.48
N PHE A 125 -3.66 8.00 -10.80
CA PHE A 125 -3.33 9.06 -11.75
C PHE A 125 -4.49 10.05 -12.02
N GLU A 126 -5.68 9.85 -11.45
CA GLU A 126 -6.80 10.77 -11.68
C GLU A 126 -6.64 12.10 -10.94
N LEU A 127 -5.81 12.12 -9.90
CA LEU A 127 -5.45 13.36 -9.20
C LEU A 127 -4.26 14.08 -9.85
N ALA A 128 -3.59 13.46 -10.82
CA ALA A 128 -2.47 14.05 -11.53
C ALA A 128 -2.96 15.14 -12.50
N ASN A 129 -2.23 16.25 -12.57
CA ASN A 129 -2.50 17.38 -13.44
C ASN A 129 -1.19 18.00 -13.97
N GLU A 130 -1.30 19.03 -14.80
CA GLU A 130 -0.15 19.64 -15.47
C GLU A 130 0.85 20.28 -14.48
N SER A 131 0.42 20.68 -13.29
CA SER A 131 1.29 21.25 -12.26
C SER A 131 1.96 20.18 -11.37
N ASP A 132 1.28 19.06 -11.13
CA ASP A 132 1.72 17.98 -10.25
C ASP A 132 1.25 16.59 -10.71
N LEU A 133 2.18 15.66 -10.88
CA LEU A 133 1.93 14.25 -11.22
C LEU A 133 1.40 13.43 -10.04
N GLY A 134 1.43 13.98 -8.82
CA GLY A 134 1.12 13.27 -7.59
C GLY A 134 2.16 12.20 -7.24
N TYR A 135 1.96 11.50 -6.12
CA TYR A 135 2.96 10.55 -5.61
C TYR A 135 3.31 9.44 -6.61
N TRP A 136 2.30 8.70 -7.07
CA TRP A 136 2.51 7.56 -7.95
C TRP A 136 2.91 7.98 -9.37
N GLY A 137 2.40 9.11 -9.88
CA GLY A 137 2.87 9.64 -11.16
C GLY A 137 4.35 10.01 -11.10
N ASN A 138 4.81 10.63 -10.02
CA ASN A 138 6.23 10.92 -9.81
C ASN A 138 7.10 9.66 -9.66
N LYS A 139 6.57 8.58 -9.06
CA LYS A 139 7.29 7.30 -8.95
C LYS A 139 7.38 6.54 -10.27
N MET A 140 6.33 6.61 -11.10
CA MET A 140 6.20 5.81 -12.33
C MET A 140 6.56 6.55 -13.61
N LYS A 141 6.78 7.87 -13.57
CA LYS A 141 7.16 8.64 -14.76
C LYS A 141 8.37 8.04 -15.50
N CYS A 142 9.34 7.48 -14.77
CA CYS A 142 10.51 6.80 -15.35
C CYS A 142 10.19 5.58 -16.24
N TRP A 143 8.96 5.05 -16.22
CA TRP A 143 8.53 3.95 -17.12
C TRP A 143 8.06 4.44 -18.49
N VAL A 144 7.81 5.74 -18.61
CA VAL A 144 7.23 6.37 -19.80
C VAL A 144 7.98 7.61 -20.25
N GLU A 145 8.99 8.02 -19.49
CA GLU A 145 9.95 9.05 -19.85
C GLU A 145 10.90 8.47 -20.91
N ASP A 146 10.90 9.07 -22.10
CA ASP A 146 11.93 8.80 -23.10
C ASP A 146 13.23 9.47 -22.63
N HIS A 147 14.24 8.67 -22.30
CA HIS A 147 15.53 9.14 -21.78
C HIS A 147 16.38 9.92 -22.81
N ASP A 148 15.92 10.06 -24.05
CA ASP A 148 16.64 10.78 -25.13
C ASP A 148 16.48 12.31 -25.09
N GLU A 149 15.63 12.85 -24.24
CA GLU A 149 15.38 14.30 -24.20
C GLU A 149 16.40 15.02 -23.30
N LYS A 150 17.42 15.60 -23.95
CA LYS A 150 18.06 16.87 -23.53
C LYS A 150 17.04 18.01 -23.36
N ASP A 151 15.77 17.77 -23.69
CA ASP A 151 14.59 18.58 -23.45
C ASP A 151 13.90 18.19 -22.14
N ILE A 152 14.52 18.49 -20.99
CA ILE A 152 13.67 18.93 -19.87
C ILE A 152 13.01 20.19 -20.41
N GLU A 153 11.80 20.01 -20.94
CA GLU A 153 11.05 21.05 -21.60
C GLU A 153 11.01 22.26 -20.66
N LYS A 154 11.36 23.46 -21.16
CA LYS A 154 11.29 24.71 -20.37
C LYS A 154 9.88 24.93 -19.78
N ASP A 155 8.90 24.20 -20.28
CA ASP A 155 7.51 24.18 -19.86
C ASP A 155 7.16 22.86 -19.12
N LYS A 156 7.12 22.94 -17.79
CA LYS A 156 6.77 21.82 -16.90
C LYS A 156 5.35 21.30 -17.14
N GLU A 157 4.41 22.16 -17.53
CA GLU A 157 3.01 21.78 -17.72
C GLU A 157 2.85 20.88 -18.94
N LYS A 158 3.48 21.27 -20.06
CA LYS A 158 3.51 20.48 -21.28
C LYS A 158 4.20 19.13 -21.08
N TYR A 159 5.30 19.11 -20.33
CA TYR A 159 5.98 17.88 -19.92
C TYR A 159 5.06 16.95 -19.14
N ASN A 160 4.46 17.46 -18.05
CA ASN A 160 3.56 16.66 -17.21
C ASN A 160 2.36 16.13 -17.99
N LYS A 161 1.82 16.92 -18.93
CA LYS A 161 0.73 16.48 -19.83
C LYS A 161 1.14 15.28 -20.69
N LYS A 162 2.36 15.28 -21.26
CA LYS A 162 2.92 14.14 -22.03
C LYS A 162 3.05 12.91 -21.13
N ILE A 163 3.61 13.06 -19.93
CA ILE A 163 3.77 11.98 -18.95
C ILE A 163 2.43 11.39 -18.53
N ILE A 164 1.45 12.21 -18.13
CA ILE A 164 0.11 11.73 -17.73
C ILE A 164 -0.53 10.93 -18.86
N LYS A 165 -0.45 11.41 -20.11
CA LYS A 165 -0.99 10.70 -21.27
C LYS A 165 -0.34 9.33 -21.45
N SER A 166 0.97 9.22 -21.25
CA SER A 166 1.69 7.94 -21.37
C SER A 166 1.42 7.01 -20.19
N LEU A 167 1.40 7.52 -18.96
CA LEU A 167 1.03 6.75 -17.76
C LEU A 167 -0.38 6.16 -17.89
N LYS A 168 -1.33 6.91 -18.44
CA LYS A 168 -2.70 6.41 -18.67
C LYS A 168 -2.78 5.20 -19.61
N LYS A 169 -1.77 4.96 -20.47
CA LYS A 169 -1.73 3.78 -21.36
C LYS A 169 -1.37 2.49 -20.63
N ILE A 170 -0.62 2.58 -19.54
CA ILE A 170 -0.14 1.40 -18.80
C ILE A 170 -1.07 1.00 -17.65
N THR A 171 -2.06 1.83 -17.28
CA THR A 171 -2.99 1.61 -16.16
C THR A 171 -3.70 0.26 -16.16
N LYS A 172 -3.95 -0.32 -17.35
CA LYS A 172 -4.60 -1.64 -17.49
C LYS A 172 -3.66 -2.81 -17.14
N LYS A 173 -2.36 -2.57 -17.15
CA LYS A 173 -1.31 -3.58 -16.93
C LYS A 173 -0.78 -3.57 -15.50
N ILE A 174 -1.14 -2.57 -14.70
CA ILE A 174 -0.52 -2.31 -13.41
C ILE A 174 -1.58 -2.25 -12.31
N ALA A 175 -1.22 -2.71 -11.12
CA ALA A 175 -1.98 -2.52 -9.90
C ALA A 175 -1.05 -2.19 -8.72
N LEU A 176 -1.60 -1.50 -7.72
CA LEU A 176 -0.95 -1.26 -6.43
C LEU A 176 -1.68 -2.08 -5.37
N ALA A 177 -0.93 -2.59 -4.40
CA ALA A 177 -1.44 -3.28 -3.23
C ALA A 177 -0.73 -2.72 -1.99
N GLU A 178 -1.51 -2.23 -1.03
CA GLU A 178 -1.03 -1.71 0.24
C GLU A 178 -1.12 -2.80 1.30
N PHE A 179 -0.07 -3.02 2.07
CA PHE A 179 -0.05 -4.06 3.11
C PHE A 179 -1.11 -3.84 4.20
N PHE A 180 -1.40 -2.58 4.51
CA PHE A 180 -2.42 -2.14 5.44
C PHE A 180 -3.32 -1.09 4.77
N PRO A 181 -4.65 -1.29 4.76
CA PRO A 181 -5.52 -0.52 3.87
C PRO A 181 -5.83 0.92 4.32
N TYR A 182 -5.61 1.25 5.59
CA TYR A 182 -6.02 2.53 6.17
C TYR A 182 -4.92 3.58 6.12
N HIS A 183 -5.34 4.83 5.94
CA HIS A 183 -4.43 5.96 5.77
C HIS A 183 -3.73 6.38 7.07
N SER A 184 -2.51 6.86 6.93
CA SER A 184 -1.75 7.57 7.96
C SER A 184 -0.68 8.44 7.28
N ILE A 185 -0.16 9.46 7.98
CA ILE A 185 0.98 10.25 7.45
C ILE A 185 2.23 9.36 7.40
N SER A 186 2.40 8.46 8.37
CA SER A 186 3.47 7.48 8.36
C SER A 186 3.04 6.16 8.98
N TYR A 187 3.55 5.08 8.40
CA TYR A 187 3.30 3.73 8.87
C TYR A 187 3.87 3.45 10.26
N ASN A 188 3.13 2.67 11.05
CA ASN A 188 3.61 2.09 12.30
C ASN A 188 3.34 0.57 12.31
N GLY A 189 4.32 -0.23 12.76
CA GLY A 189 4.23 -1.69 12.81
C GLY A 189 3.17 -2.21 13.79
N MET A 190 2.64 -1.38 14.68
CA MET A 190 1.51 -1.76 15.53
C MET A 190 0.27 -2.16 14.71
N TYR A 191 0.17 -1.70 13.45
CA TYR A 191 -0.92 -1.96 12.52
C TYR A 191 -0.79 -3.31 11.80
N ASP A 192 0.35 -3.99 11.90
CA ASP A 192 0.62 -5.22 11.16
C ASP A 192 -0.47 -6.28 11.36
N LYS A 193 -0.85 -6.51 12.64
CA LYS A 193 -1.71 -7.60 13.06
C LYS A 193 -2.70 -7.13 14.12
N LEU A 194 -3.84 -6.61 13.66
CA LEU A 194 -4.94 -6.12 14.52
C LEU A 194 -6.05 -7.17 14.73
N GLY A 195 -6.11 -8.17 13.85
CA GLY A 195 -7.04 -9.28 13.90
C GLY A 195 -6.76 -10.26 15.04
N LYS A 196 -7.60 -11.30 15.12
CA LYS A 196 -7.43 -12.44 16.01
C LYS A 196 -7.20 -13.70 15.18
N GLY A 197 -6.25 -14.52 15.62
CA GLY A 197 -5.97 -15.82 15.05
C GLY A 197 -5.64 -16.83 16.15
N THR A 198 -5.32 -18.04 15.74
CA THR A 198 -4.94 -19.14 16.63
C THR A 198 -3.61 -19.70 16.17
N SER A 199 -2.68 -19.89 17.10
CA SER A 199 -1.39 -20.50 16.81
C SER A 199 -1.59 -21.94 16.31
N PRO A 200 -1.03 -22.32 15.14
CA PRO A 200 -1.15 -23.67 14.61
C PRO A 200 -0.63 -24.75 15.57
N ASN A 201 0.39 -24.41 16.36
CA ASN A 201 1.13 -25.38 17.18
C ASN A 201 0.64 -25.46 18.63
N SER A 202 -0.24 -24.56 19.09
CA SER A 202 -0.56 -24.48 20.52
C SER A 202 -2.01 -24.11 20.85
N ASN A 203 -2.88 -23.94 19.85
CA ASN A 203 -4.26 -23.46 20.02
C ASN A 203 -4.38 -22.13 20.82
N ARG A 204 -3.27 -21.42 21.03
CA ARG A 204 -3.25 -20.13 21.74
C ARG A 204 -3.76 -19.03 20.82
N LYS A 205 -4.59 -18.13 21.36
CA LYS A 205 -5.03 -16.93 20.66
C LYS A 205 -3.81 -16.03 20.39
N ILE A 206 -3.59 -15.68 19.13
CA ILE A 206 -2.53 -14.78 18.68
C ILE A 206 -3.12 -13.57 17.95
N LYS A 207 -2.31 -12.53 17.79
CA LYS A 207 -2.61 -11.45 16.86
C LYS A 207 -2.47 -11.97 15.43
N ASP A 208 -3.34 -11.50 14.56
CA ASP A 208 -3.42 -11.92 13.16
C ASP A 208 -3.72 -10.72 12.27
N TYR A 209 -3.64 -10.89 10.95
CA TYR A 209 -4.01 -9.89 9.97
C TYR A 209 -5.51 -9.59 10.01
N LEU A 210 -5.88 -8.38 9.61
CA LEU A 210 -7.29 -8.01 9.40
C LEU A 210 -7.93 -8.87 8.31
N PRO A 211 -9.25 -9.14 8.38
CA PRO A 211 -9.98 -9.79 7.29
C PRO A 211 -9.69 -9.21 5.91
N THR A 212 -9.64 -7.88 5.80
CA THR A 212 -9.30 -7.19 4.55
C THR A 212 -7.90 -7.51 4.06
N GLN A 213 -6.89 -7.46 4.92
CA GLN A 213 -5.49 -7.83 4.61
C GLN A 213 -5.41 -9.27 4.10
N LYS A 214 -6.03 -10.22 4.81
CA LYS A 214 -6.08 -11.63 4.41
C LYS A 214 -6.68 -11.83 3.03
N PHE A 215 -7.76 -11.11 2.72
CA PHE A 215 -8.38 -11.16 1.40
C PHE A 215 -7.39 -10.77 0.27
N LEU A 216 -6.64 -9.68 0.45
CA LEU A 216 -5.64 -9.27 -0.55
C LEU A 216 -4.48 -10.27 -0.64
N PHE A 217 -4.00 -10.77 0.49
CA PHE A 217 -2.94 -11.77 0.53
C PHE A 217 -3.34 -13.06 -0.18
N GLU A 218 -4.56 -13.54 0.03
CA GLU A 218 -5.11 -14.70 -0.69
C GLU A 218 -5.20 -14.45 -2.20
N LYS A 219 -5.58 -13.25 -2.63
CA LYS A 219 -5.64 -12.91 -4.07
C LYS A 219 -4.27 -12.96 -4.71
N ILE A 220 -3.28 -12.30 -4.11
CA ILE A 220 -1.90 -12.32 -4.62
C ILE A 220 -1.34 -13.74 -4.58
N LYS A 221 -1.61 -14.51 -3.52
CA LYS A 221 -1.20 -15.93 -3.41
C LYS A 221 -1.74 -16.76 -4.58
N LYS A 222 -3.02 -16.61 -4.92
CA LYS A 222 -3.63 -17.31 -6.05
C LYS A 222 -2.95 -16.99 -7.38
N ARG A 223 -2.63 -15.71 -7.62
CA ARG A 223 -1.92 -15.27 -8.83
C ARG A 223 -0.53 -15.94 -8.93
N ILE A 224 0.26 -15.91 -7.84
CA ILE A 224 1.62 -16.50 -7.86
C ILE A 224 1.63 -18.04 -7.88
N ASP A 225 0.54 -18.70 -7.47
CA ASP A 225 0.39 -20.16 -7.51
C ASP A 225 -0.10 -20.68 -8.87
N ASP A 226 -0.74 -19.83 -9.68
CA ASP A 226 -1.23 -20.19 -10.99
C ASP A 226 -0.07 -20.26 -11.99
N LYS A 227 0.23 -21.47 -12.48
CA LYS A 227 1.32 -21.72 -13.43
C LYS A 227 1.10 -21.05 -14.79
N ASN A 228 -0.11 -20.61 -15.10
CA ASN A 228 -0.44 -19.91 -16.35
C ASN A 228 -0.41 -18.38 -16.19
N ASP A 229 -0.19 -17.88 -14.97
CA ASP A 229 -0.14 -16.46 -14.66
C ASP A 229 1.30 -16.04 -14.35
N GLU A 230 1.93 -15.30 -15.29
CA GLU A 230 3.28 -14.77 -15.12
C GLU A 230 3.28 -13.36 -14.51
N VAL A 231 2.43 -13.12 -13.49
CA VAL A 231 2.36 -11.82 -12.83
C VAL A 231 3.73 -11.40 -12.30
N ILE A 232 4.13 -10.16 -12.52
CA ILE A 232 5.33 -9.57 -11.94
C ILE A 232 4.97 -8.92 -10.62
N ILE A 233 5.68 -9.28 -9.54
CA ILE A 233 5.50 -8.68 -8.23
C ILE A 233 6.71 -7.80 -7.89
N ILE A 234 6.48 -6.52 -7.59
CA ILE A 234 7.54 -5.57 -7.21
C ILE A 234 7.29 -5.09 -5.79
N LEU A 235 8.18 -5.41 -4.86
CA LEU A 235 8.12 -4.93 -3.48
C LEU A 235 8.88 -3.61 -3.36
N THR A 236 8.19 -2.57 -2.89
CA THR A 236 8.77 -1.23 -2.71
C THR A 236 9.22 -0.96 -1.27
N ARG A 237 8.55 -1.59 -0.30
CA ARG A 237 8.79 -1.40 1.14
C ARG A 237 8.49 -2.66 1.93
N SER A 238 9.08 -2.75 3.11
CA SER A 238 8.77 -3.75 4.14
C SER A 238 8.70 -5.19 3.64
N PHE A 239 9.74 -5.60 2.90
CA PHE A 239 9.81 -6.89 2.23
C PHE A 239 9.50 -8.07 3.15
N ALA A 240 10.10 -8.07 4.35
CA ALA A 240 9.87 -9.12 5.34
C ALA A 240 8.39 -9.29 5.73
N LYS A 241 7.61 -8.20 5.80
CA LYS A 241 6.19 -8.26 6.14
C LYS A 241 5.38 -8.96 5.04
N TRP A 242 5.67 -8.63 3.79
CA TRP A 242 5.03 -9.26 2.64
C TRP A 242 5.39 -10.75 2.52
N TYR A 243 6.65 -11.11 2.73
CA TYR A 243 7.08 -12.51 2.73
C TYR A 243 6.47 -13.34 3.87
N GLU A 244 6.25 -12.73 5.03
CA GLU A 244 5.56 -13.37 6.13
C GLU A 244 4.06 -13.56 5.82
N ALA A 245 3.44 -12.57 5.19
CA ALA A 245 2.01 -12.54 4.93
C ALA A 245 1.58 -13.45 3.77
N ILE A 246 2.43 -13.63 2.76
CA ILE A 246 2.13 -14.38 1.54
C ILE A 246 3.16 -15.50 1.39
N GLU A 247 2.73 -16.71 1.72
CA GLU A 247 3.54 -17.92 1.55
C GLU A 247 4.03 -18.06 0.10
N GLY A 248 5.29 -18.48 -0.09
CA GLY A 248 5.87 -18.66 -1.43
C GLY A 248 6.23 -17.37 -2.18
N LEU A 249 5.79 -16.19 -1.73
CA LEU A 249 6.08 -14.92 -2.41
C LEU A 249 7.57 -14.67 -2.59
N ARG A 250 8.38 -14.98 -1.57
CA ARG A 250 9.82 -14.74 -1.58
C ARG A 250 10.55 -15.54 -2.66
N ASP A 251 10.08 -16.75 -2.91
CA ASP A 251 10.72 -17.71 -3.83
C ASP A 251 10.07 -17.69 -5.23
N TYR A 252 8.98 -16.94 -5.38
CA TYR A 252 8.28 -16.80 -6.65
C TYR A 252 9.18 -16.23 -7.75
N LYS A 253 9.16 -16.86 -8.93
CA LYS A 253 10.07 -16.58 -10.06
C LYS A 253 10.04 -15.14 -10.55
N HIS A 254 8.89 -14.47 -10.49
CA HIS A 254 8.72 -13.08 -10.94
C HIS A 254 8.55 -12.09 -9.78
N CYS A 255 9.08 -12.42 -8.59
CA CYS A 255 9.17 -11.52 -7.44
C CYS A 255 10.49 -10.72 -7.44
N TYR A 256 10.38 -9.40 -7.30
CA TYR A 256 11.48 -8.44 -7.32
C TYR A 256 11.38 -7.40 -6.19
N GLU A 257 12.51 -6.84 -5.79
CA GLU A 257 12.62 -5.79 -4.77
C GLU A 257 13.28 -4.54 -5.36
N VAL A 258 12.87 -3.36 -4.92
CA VAL A 258 13.64 -2.12 -5.13
C VAL A 258 14.89 -2.12 -4.26
N ASN A 259 15.96 -1.45 -4.68
CA ASN A 259 17.21 -1.40 -3.89
C ASN A 259 17.17 -0.51 -2.63
N ASN A 260 16.24 0.43 -2.52
CA ASN A 260 16.13 1.36 -1.39
C ASN A 260 14.68 1.50 -0.95
N THR A 261 14.36 1.10 0.27
CA THR A 261 12.98 1.15 0.80
C THR A 261 12.56 2.52 1.31
N ARG A 262 13.50 3.39 1.71
CA ARG A 262 13.18 4.71 2.29
C ARG A 262 12.78 5.71 1.20
N ASN A 263 13.52 5.71 0.11
CA ASN A 263 13.22 6.50 -1.08
C ASN A 263 13.34 5.63 -2.32
N PHE A 264 12.39 4.70 -2.49
CA PHE A 264 12.43 3.77 -3.61
C PHE A 264 12.27 4.48 -4.95
N SER A 265 12.93 3.91 -5.96
CA SER A 265 12.74 4.23 -7.36
C SER A 265 12.10 3.03 -8.04
N LEU A 266 11.18 3.28 -8.97
CA LEU A 266 10.66 2.24 -9.84
C LEU A 266 11.46 2.14 -11.15
N ASN A 267 12.54 2.91 -11.33
CA ASN A 267 13.38 2.75 -12.51
C ASN A 267 13.79 1.26 -12.64
N PRO A 268 13.58 0.60 -13.79
CA PRO A 268 13.91 -0.81 -13.96
C PRO A 268 15.34 -1.19 -13.56
N ALA A 269 16.31 -0.27 -13.75
CA ALA A 269 17.70 -0.46 -13.33
C ALA A 269 17.91 -0.48 -11.80
N GLN A 270 16.88 -0.20 -11.01
CA GLN A 270 16.89 -0.19 -9.54
C GLN A 270 16.01 -1.29 -8.94
N ILE A 271 15.47 -2.18 -9.77
CA ILE A 271 14.62 -3.30 -9.39
C ILE A 271 15.42 -4.59 -9.58
N PHE A 272 15.57 -5.36 -8.50
CA PHE A 272 16.45 -6.51 -8.44
C PHE A 272 15.69 -7.78 -8.08
N LYS A 273 16.15 -8.91 -8.61
CA LYS A 273 15.66 -10.22 -8.19
C LYS A 273 16.03 -10.45 -6.73
N VAL A 274 15.09 -11.00 -5.97
CA VAL A 274 15.37 -11.49 -4.61
C VAL A 274 16.35 -12.66 -4.71
N HIS A 275 17.60 -12.46 -4.30
CA HIS A 275 18.61 -13.53 -4.23
C HIS A 275 19.09 -13.67 -2.80
N ARG A 276 19.00 -14.87 -2.23
CA ARG A 276 19.42 -15.15 -0.85
C ARG A 276 19.99 -16.56 -0.78
N ASP A 277 21.31 -16.64 -0.74
CA ASP A 277 22.01 -17.91 -0.50
C ASP A 277 22.07 -18.21 0.99
N SER A 278 21.80 -19.47 1.37
CA SER A 278 22.03 -19.92 2.74
C SER A 278 23.54 -19.95 3.02
N VAL A 279 23.95 -19.34 4.12
CA VAL A 279 25.32 -19.45 4.65
C VAL A 279 25.40 -20.44 5.81
N GLU A 280 24.35 -21.25 6.02
CA GLU A 280 24.26 -22.17 7.16
C GLU A 280 25.48 -23.10 7.24
N ASP A 281 25.87 -23.73 6.13
CA ASP A 281 27.03 -24.63 6.10
C ASP A 281 28.34 -23.88 6.41
N LYS A 282 28.48 -22.66 5.88
CA LYS A 282 29.63 -21.80 6.17
C LYS A 282 29.70 -21.45 7.66
N LEU A 283 28.56 -21.12 8.29
CA LEU A 283 28.50 -20.80 9.71
C LEU A 283 28.69 -22.03 10.60
N LYS A 284 28.07 -23.17 10.28
CA LYS A 284 28.28 -24.44 11.01
C LYS A 284 29.76 -24.84 11.03
N SER A 285 30.47 -24.64 9.91
CA SER A 285 31.91 -24.94 9.82
C SER A 285 32.81 -24.07 10.71
N ILE A 286 32.31 -22.90 11.15
CA ILE A 286 33.01 -21.97 12.05
C ILE A 286 32.59 -22.22 13.50
N ILE A 287 31.29 -22.41 13.75
CA ILE A 287 30.72 -22.55 15.10
C ILE A 287 31.02 -23.91 15.73
N LEU A 288 31.08 -24.98 14.92
CA LEU A 288 31.33 -26.35 15.40
C LEU A 288 32.83 -26.70 15.43
N LYS A 289 33.71 -25.71 15.31
CA LYS A 289 35.15 -25.82 15.57
C LYS A 289 35.47 -25.18 16.92
#